data_AF-A0A6T7JKQ1-F1
#
_entry.id   AF-A0A6T7JKQ1-F1
#
_cell.length_a   1.000
_cell.length_b   1.000
_cell.length_c   1.000
_cell.angle_alpha   90.00
_cell.angle_beta   90.00
_cell.angle_gamma   90.00
#
_symmetry.space_group_name_H-M   'P 1'
#
loop_
_entity.id
_entity.type
_entity.pdbx_description
1 polymer ?
#
loop_
_entity_poly.entity_id
_entity_poly.type
_entity_poly.pdbx_seq_one_letter_code
_entity_poly.pdbx_strand_id
1 'polypeptide(L)'
;EQLNAPFSPKELMYHPEILGGAWLERLKELREYKERHGDCLVPKRYAPNQTLGNWVNKQRQLYRKYQKGESSSMSPERVWVLEEMGFVWGATTSGETFLSVTATNRDKAWFVRFEELKNYAQTTTKTKTTTTTTTHSSAHTGKWPPSSCRLGHWVISQRAEYNRWKMGESPCSMTQERIDALDTIQFPWKNKYEQLWEERIRQLQEYKDLHGDCLVPLRYEANPSLANWVSTQRKNYKLRNERKRSFLTKERVQQLESMGFVWNFWDFEFESKFSPLSHQ
;
A
#
# COMPACT_ATOMS: atom_id res chain seq x y z
N GLU A 1 -9.77 -1.58 -38.06
CA GLU A 1 -10.18 -2.90 -38.58
C GLU A 1 -9.78 -3.96 -37.57
N GLN A 2 -10.74 -4.72 -37.05
CA GLN A 2 -10.44 -5.93 -36.29
C GLN A 2 -9.86 -6.93 -37.30
N LEU A 3 -8.57 -7.23 -37.20
CA LEU A 3 -7.90 -8.21 -38.06
C LEU A 3 -8.59 -9.57 -37.86
N ASN A 4 -9.07 -10.16 -38.96
CA ASN A 4 -9.53 -11.55 -39.06
C ASN A 4 -8.38 -12.51 -38.75
N ALA A 5 -8.00 -12.63 -37.48
CA ALA A 5 -7.19 -13.75 -37.03
C ALA A 5 -8.09 -14.99 -36.99
N PRO A 6 -7.76 -16.10 -37.68
CA PRO A 6 -8.59 -17.31 -37.71
C PRO A 6 -8.65 -18.04 -36.36
N PHE A 7 -8.01 -17.52 -35.32
CA PHE A 7 -7.86 -18.11 -34.00
C PHE A 7 -8.11 -17.07 -32.90
N SER A 8 -8.80 -17.44 -31.84
CA SER A 8 -8.94 -16.65 -30.62
C SER A 8 -7.60 -16.55 -29.85
N PRO A 9 -7.46 -15.63 -28.88
CA PRO A 9 -6.23 -15.50 -28.07
C PRO A 9 -5.83 -16.79 -27.35
N LYS A 10 -6.83 -17.58 -26.93
CA LYS A 10 -6.60 -18.86 -26.25
C LYS A 10 -6.11 -19.93 -27.23
N GLU A 11 -6.61 -19.93 -28.47
CA GLU A 11 -6.21 -20.87 -29.51
C GLU A 11 -4.81 -20.58 -30.01
N LEU A 12 -4.45 -19.29 -30.18
CA LEU A 12 -3.11 -18.86 -30.61
C LEU A 12 -1.98 -19.45 -29.75
N MET A 13 -2.25 -19.79 -28.49
CA MET A 13 -1.27 -20.38 -27.58
C MET A 13 -0.81 -21.79 -27.96
N TYR A 14 -1.53 -22.46 -28.86
CA TYR A 14 -1.20 -23.77 -29.38
C TYR A 14 -0.50 -23.72 -30.75
N HIS A 15 -0.20 -22.52 -31.26
CA HIS A 15 0.36 -22.29 -32.60
C HIS A 15 1.80 -21.72 -32.52
N PRO A 16 2.83 -22.57 -32.30
CA PRO A 16 4.24 -22.15 -32.25
C PRO A 16 4.77 -21.54 -33.55
N GLU A 17 4.16 -21.86 -34.69
CA GLU A 17 4.44 -21.30 -36.00
C GLU A 17 4.02 -19.83 -36.11
N ILE A 18 3.00 -19.40 -35.35
CA ILE A 18 2.51 -18.01 -35.33
C ILE A 18 3.27 -17.19 -34.29
N LEU A 19 3.35 -17.70 -33.05
CA LEU A 19 3.90 -16.93 -31.93
C LEU A 19 5.41 -17.13 -31.74
N GLY A 20 6.00 -18.18 -32.32
CA GLY A 20 7.39 -18.58 -32.13
C GLY A 20 7.57 -19.42 -30.86
N GLY A 21 8.12 -20.63 -30.99
CA GLY A 21 8.25 -21.60 -29.88
C GLY A 21 8.94 -21.04 -28.63
N ALA A 22 10.07 -20.34 -28.77
CA ALA A 22 10.77 -19.74 -27.63
C ALA A 22 9.96 -18.61 -26.94
N TRP A 23 9.10 -17.92 -27.69
CA TRP A 23 8.23 -16.88 -27.13
C TRP A 23 7.05 -17.50 -26.39
N LEU A 24 6.48 -18.59 -26.91
CA LEU A 24 5.44 -19.37 -26.23
C LEU A 24 5.89 -19.93 -24.88
N GLU A 25 7.12 -20.44 -24.78
CA GLU A 25 7.65 -20.90 -23.48
C GLU A 25 7.69 -19.77 -22.44
N ARG A 26 8.08 -18.55 -22.84
CA ARG A 26 8.04 -17.38 -21.95
C ARG A 26 6.62 -16.93 -21.62
N LEU A 27 5.68 -17.12 -22.54
CA LEU A 27 4.27 -16.88 -22.29
C LEU A 27 3.70 -17.88 -21.26
N LYS A 28 4.10 -19.16 -21.32
CA LYS A 28 3.75 -20.15 -20.29
C LYS A 28 4.32 -19.76 -18.93
N GLU A 29 5.59 -19.37 -18.85
CA GLU A 29 6.19 -18.87 -17.62
C GLU A 29 5.48 -17.62 -17.07
N LEU A 30 5.05 -16.71 -17.95
CA LEU A 30 4.25 -15.54 -17.56
C LEU A 30 2.87 -15.95 -17.03
N ARG A 31 2.25 -16.99 -17.59
CA ARG A 31 0.99 -17.55 -17.09
C ARG A 31 1.17 -18.16 -15.71
N GLU A 32 2.19 -18.98 -15.50
CA GLU A 32 2.52 -19.54 -14.18
C GLU A 32 2.85 -18.43 -13.17
N TYR A 33 3.51 -17.36 -13.64
CA TYR A 33 3.70 -16.18 -12.83
C TYR A 33 2.34 -15.57 -12.48
N LYS A 34 1.43 -15.38 -13.43
CA LYS A 34 0.08 -14.86 -13.19
C LYS A 34 -0.75 -15.76 -12.27
N GLU A 35 -0.63 -17.08 -12.35
CA GLU A 35 -1.32 -18.01 -11.45
C GLU A 35 -0.79 -17.89 -10.01
N ARG A 36 0.53 -17.75 -9.84
CA ARG A 36 1.15 -17.52 -8.52
C ARG A 36 0.96 -16.10 -8.00
N HIS A 37 0.94 -15.12 -8.92
CA HIS A 37 1.05 -13.70 -8.62
C HIS A 37 -0.23 -12.89 -8.79
N GLY A 38 -1.23 -13.45 -9.46
CA GLY A 38 -2.49 -12.81 -9.81
C GLY A 38 -2.37 -11.69 -10.85
N ASP A 39 -1.15 -11.40 -11.36
CA ASP A 39 -0.90 -10.36 -12.36
C ASP A 39 0.29 -10.71 -13.26
N CYS A 40 0.52 -9.87 -14.27
CA CYS A 40 1.67 -9.94 -15.17
C CYS A 40 2.75 -8.89 -14.84
N LEU A 41 2.80 -8.38 -13.61
CA LEU A 41 3.74 -7.35 -13.15
C LEU A 41 5.06 -7.96 -12.69
N VAL A 42 5.72 -8.68 -13.59
CA VAL A 42 7.01 -9.31 -13.29
C VAL A 42 8.09 -8.25 -13.02
N PRO A 43 8.78 -8.28 -11.86
CA PRO A 43 9.90 -7.41 -11.58
C PRO A 43 11.04 -7.62 -12.58
N LYS A 44 11.79 -6.55 -12.92
CA LYS A 44 12.99 -6.69 -13.77
C LYS A 44 14.01 -7.64 -13.18
N ARG A 45 14.18 -7.62 -11.86
CA ARG A 45 15.08 -8.52 -11.12
C ARG A 45 14.30 -9.61 -10.39
N TYR A 46 13.47 -10.35 -11.12
CA TYR A 46 12.65 -11.41 -10.54
C TYR A 46 13.52 -12.62 -10.19
N ALA A 47 13.95 -12.72 -8.93
CA ALA A 47 14.91 -13.73 -8.47
C ALA A 47 14.55 -15.19 -8.80
N PRO A 48 13.27 -15.64 -8.70
CA PRO A 48 12.91 -17.01 -9.06
C PRO A 48 13.05 -17.32 -10.57
N ASN A 49 12.96 -16.33 -11.44
CA ASN A 49 13.12 -16.49 -12.89
C ASN A 49 13.57 -15.17 -13.52
N GLN A 50 14.88 -14.93 -13.52
CA GLN A 50 15.47 -13.70 -14.05
C GLN A 50 15.26 -13.58 -15.57
N THR A 51 15.19 -14.70 -16.28
CA THR A 51 14.92 -14.73 -17.73
C THR A 51 13.52 -14.23 -18.08
N LEU A 52 12.51 -14.56 -17.28
CA LEU A 52 11.15 -14.03 -17.43
C LEU A 52 11.12 -12.51 -17.19
N GLY A 53 11.76 -12.03 -16.12
CA GLY A 53 11.86 -10.59 -15.84
C GLY A 53 12.52 -9.80 -16.97
N ASN A 54 13.57 -10.36 -17.59
CA ASN A 54 14.21 -9.77 -18.76
C ASN A 54 13.29 -9.79 -19.98
N TRP A 55 12.61 -10.91 -20.23
CA TRP A 55 11.70 -11.08 -21.36
C TRP A 55 10.50 -10.13 -21.29
N VAL A 56 9.86 -9.99 -20.12
CA VAL A 56 8.74 -9.05 -19.91
C VAL A 56 9.16 -7.62 -20.23
N ASN A 57 10.34 -7.20 -19.79
CA ASN A 57 10.85 -5.86 -20.13
C ASN A 57 11.18 -5.72 -21.61
N LYS A 58 11.67 -6.78 -22.26
CA LYS A 58 11.88 -6.79 -23.71
C LYS A 58 10.55 -6.65 -24.46
N GLN A 59 9.47 -7.31 -24.03
CA GLN A 59 8.15 -7.15 -24.65
C GLN A 59 7.67 -5.70 -24.56
N ARG A 60 7.82 -5.06 -23.39
CA ARG A 60 7.49 -3.63 -23.22
C ARG A 60 8.30 -2.73 -24.16
N GLN A 61 9.59 -3.01 -24.37
CA GLN A 61 10.42 -2.25 -25.31
C GLN A 61 10.01 -2.46 -26.77
N LEU A 62 9.74 -3.71 -27.16
CA LEU A 62 9.32 -4.06 -28.52
C LEU A 62 7.96 -3.44 -28.86
N TYR A 63 7.02 -3.44 -27.90
CA TYR A 63 5.72 -2.81 -28.09
C TYR A 63 5.81 -1.30 -28.31
N ARG A 64 6.73 -0.60 -27.61
CA ARG A 64 6.95 0.84 -27.87
C ARG A 64 7.43 1.11 -29.29
N LYS A 65 8.30 0.24 -29.83
CA LYS A 65 8.76 0.34 -31.22
C LYS A 65 7.61 0.07 -32.19
N TYR A 66 6.84 -1.00 -31.94
CA TYR A 66 5.65 -1.35 -32.69
C TYR A 66 4.63 -0.20 -32.77
N GLN A 67 4.35 0.48 -31.65
CA GLN A 67 3.45 1.62 -31.61
C GLN A 67 3.93 2.83 -32.43
N LYS A 68 5.25 2.98 -32.60
CA LYS A 68 5.86 4.05 -33.39
C LYS A 68 6.00 3.69 -34.88
N GLY A 69 5.58 2.49 -35.29
CA GLY A 69 5.82 1.97 -36.64
C GLY A 69 7.29 1.64 -36.92
N GLU A 70 8.14 1.56 -35.90
CA GLU A 70 9.53 1.16 -36.04
C GLU A 70 9.63 -0.36 -36.23
N SER A 71 10.69 -0.81 -36.92
CA SER A 71 10.98 -2.24 -37.05
C SER A 71 11.09 -2.91 -35.68
N SER A 72 10.24 -3.88 -35.43
CA SER A 72 10.19 -4.67 -34.20
C SER A 72 9.73 -6.09 -34.50
N SER A 73 10.12 -7.04 -33.64
CA SER A 73 9.60 -8.41 -33.70
C SER A 73 8.25 -8.56 -32.97
N MET A 74 7.58 -7.48 -32.59
CA MET A 74 6.25 -7.54 -31.97
C MET A 74 5.21 -7.68 -33.08
N SER A 75 4.36 -8.70 -32.98
CA SER A 75 3.26 -8.92 -33.93
C SER A 75 1.91 -8.59 -33.28
N PRO A 76 0.87 -8.31 -34.07
CA PRO A 76 -0.49 -8.10 -33.55
C PRO A 76 -0.99 -9.27 -32.68
N GLU A 77 -0.67 -10.51 -33.04
CA GLU A 77 -1.06 -11.72 -32.32
C GLU A 77 -0.39 -11.79 -30.94
N ARG A 78 0.90 -11.44 -30.86
CA ARG A 78 1.63 -11.37 -29.59
C ARG A 78 1.06 -10.29 -28.67
N VAL A 79 0.67 -9.14 -29.23
CA VAL A 79 0.01 -8.07 -28.47
C VAL A 79 -1.31 -8.56 -27.91
N TRP A 80 -2.15 -9.15 -28.77
CA TRP A 80 -3.49 -9.59 -28.42
C TRP A 80 -3.50 -10.65 -27.31
N VAL A 81 -2.62 -11.65 -27.41
CA VAL A 81 -2.49 -12.70 -26.38
C VAL A 81 -2.01 -12.12 -25.04
N LEU A 82 -1.09 -11.16 -25.07
CA LEU A 82 -0.62 -10.50 -23.85
C LEU A 82 -1.71 -9.62 -23.23
N GLU A 83 -2.49 -8.89 -24.03
CA GLU A 83 -3.61 -8.09 -23.55
C GLU A 83 -4.72 -8.93 -22.93
N GLU A 84 -5.07 -10.07 -23.55
CA GLU A 84 -6.03 -11.03 -22.99
C GLU A 84 -5.53 -11.59 -21.64
N MET A 85 -4.22 -11.77 -21.51
CA MET A 85 -3.61 -12.17 -20.25
C MET A 85 -3.52 -11.04 -19.21
N GLY A 86 -3.94 -9.82 -19.53
CA GLY A 86 -3.85 -8.65 -18.65
C GLY A 86 -2.43 -8.13 -18.50
N PHE A 87 -1.60 -8.24 -19.54
CA PHE A 87 -0.22 -7.76 -19.55
C PHE A 87 -0.13 -6.23 -19.55
N VAL A 88 0.70 -5.68 -18.67
CA VAL A 88 0.89 -4.22 -18.53
C VAL A 88 2.12 -3.75 -19.29
N TRP A 89 1.89 -3.03 -20.38
CA TRP A 89 2.92 -2.49 -21.27
C TRP A 89 3.70 -1.30 -20.67
N GLY A 90 3.06 -0.51 -19.80
CA GLY A 90 3.57 0.79 -19.33
C GLY A 90 4.32 0.76 -17.99
N ALA A 91 5.64 0.63 -18.04
CA ALA A 91 6.55 1.21 -17.03
C ALA A 91 7.40 2.30 -17.71
N THR A 92 6.75 3.45 -17.97
CA THR A 92 7.21 4.81 -18.39
C THR A 92 8.45 4.97 -19.27
N THR A 93 8.29 5.65 -20.42
CA THR A 93 9.06 6.87 -20.79
C THR A 93 8.33 7.67 -21.90
N SER A 94 8.18 8.99 -21.68
CA SER A 94 7.97 10.14 -22.58
C SER A 94 6.73 10.24 -23.50
N GLY A 95 6.02 11.37 -23.35
CA GLY A 95 5.24 12.03 -24.41
C GLY A 95 3.73 12.12 -24.15
N GLU A 96 3.23 13.35 -24.04
CA GLU A 96 1.93 13.79 -23.48
C GLU A 96 0.64 13.15 -24.05
N THR A 97 0.70 12.34 -25.10
CA THR A 97 -0.48 11.61 -25.64
C THR A 97 -0.70 10.23 -24.98
N PHE A 98 0.22 9.76 -24.14
CA PHE A 98 0.20 8.42 -23.52
C PHE A 98 -0.46 8.35 -22.14
N LEU A 99 -0.82 9.51 -21.57
CA LEU A 99 -1.42 9.61 -20.23
C LEU A 99 -2.78 8.89 -20.14
N SER A 100 -3.59 8.89 -21.20
CA SER A 100 -4.89 8.20 -21.22
C SER A 100 -4.76 6.67 -21.27
N VAL A 101 -3.84 6.11 -22.06
CA VAL A 101 -3.71 4.64 -22.25
C VAL A 101 -2.89 3.97 -21.13
N THR A 102 -2.01 4.69 -20.44
CA THR A 102 -1.25 4.14 -19.30
C THR A 102 -1.85 4.39 -17.94
N ALA A 103 -2.59 5.49 -17.76
CA ALA A 103 -3.52 5.61 -16.65
C ALA A 103 -4.48 4.43 -16.72
N THR A 104 -5.16 4.22 -17.85
CA THR A 104 -6.10 3.09 -17.98
C THR A 104 -5.47 1.71 -17.73
N ASN A 105 -4.24 1.42 -18.13
CA ASN A 105 -3.64 0.10 -17.83
C ASN A 105 -3.19 -0.09 -16.37
N ARG A 106 -2.71 0.97 -15.70
CA ARG A 106 -2.39 0.91 -14.26
C ARG A 106 -3.66 0.97 -13.40
N ASP A 107 -4.65 1.75 -13.83
CA ASP A 107 -5.97 1.85 -13.22
C ASP A 107 -6.73 0.54 -13.38
N LYS A 108 -6.71 -0.10 -14.56
CA LYS A 108 -7.26 -1.45 -14.76
C LYS A 108 -6.65 -2.45 -13.79
N ALA A 109 -5.32 -2.46 -13.64
CA ALA A 109 -4.65 -3.34 -12.68
C ALA A 109 -5.04 -3.02 -11.23
N TRP A 110 -5.19 -1.74 -10.89
CA TRP A 110 -5.67 -1.29 -9.59
C TRP A 110 -7.10 -1.79 -9.33
N PHE A 111 -8.01 -1.64 -10.31
CA PHE A 111 -9.40 -2.09 -10.20
C PHE A 111 -9.53 -3.61 -10.10
N VAL A 112 -8.65 -4.37 -10.76
CA VAL A 112 -8.58 -5.83 -10.56
C VAL A 112 -8.25 -6.16 -9.09
N ARG A 113 -7.26 -5.48 -8.49
CA ARG A 113 -6.92 -5.68 -7.07
C ARG A 113 -8.01 -5.20 -6.11
N PHE A 114 -8.70 -4.12 -6.47
CA PHE A 114 -9.86 -3.65 -5.75
C PHE A 114 -11.00 -4.67 -5.77
N GLU A 115 -11.31 -5.28 -6.92
CA GLU A 115 -12.32 -6.34 -7.02
C GLU A 115 -11.92 -7.61 -6.24
N GLU A 116 -10.65 -8.00 -6.24
CA GLU A 116 -10.14 -9.06 -5.35
C GLU A 116 -10.40 -8.75 -3.87
N LEU A 117 -10.14 -7.50 -3.45
CA LEU A 117 -10.37 -7.05 -2.08
C LEU A 117 -11.86 -7.03 -1.72
N LYS A 118 -12.71 -6.55 -2.63
CA LYS A 118 -14.16 -6.54 -2.48
C LYS A 118 -14.71 -7.95 -2.32
N ASN A 119 -14.26 -8.90 -3.14
CA ASN A 119 -14.63 -10.31 -3.02
C ASN A 119 -14.16 -10.94 -1.69
N TYR A 120 -12.94 -10.62 -1.25
CA TYR A 120 -12.45 -11.05 0.06
C TYR A 120 -13.32 -10.51 1.21
N ALA A 121 -13.69 -9.23 1.16
CA ALA A 121 -14.54 -8.61 2.16
C ALA A 121 -15.96 -9.23 2.21
N GLN A 122 -16.50 -9.68 1.08
CA GLN A 122 -17.81 -10.34 1.01
C GLN A 122 -17.78 -11.82 1.45
N THR A 123 -16.68 -12.52 1.22
CA THR A 123 -16.55 -13.93 1.62
C THR A 123 -16.34 -14.07 3.12
N THR A 124 -15.54 -13.20 3.73
CA THR A 124 -15.26 -13.20 5.18
C THR A 124 -16.45 -12.79 6.05
N THR A 125 -17.43 -12.06 5.50
CA THR A 125 -18.69 -11.76 6.21
C THR A 125 -19.65 -12.96 6.21
N LYS A 126 -19.65 -13.78 5.14
CA LYS A 126 -20.49 -15.00 5.04
C LYS A 126 -19.99 -16.16 5.90
N THR A 127 -18.68 -16.33 6.11
CA THR A 127 -18.13 -17.46 6.87
C THR A 127 -18.26 -17.29 8.39
N LYS A 128 -18.41 -16.06 8.89
CA LYS A 128 -18.57 -15.79 10.33
C LYS A 128 -19.89 -16.29 10.92
N THR A 129 -20.91 -16.61 10.11
CA THR A 129 -22.22 -17.06 10.59
C THR A 129 -22.38 -18.58 10.73
N THR A 130 -21.39 -19.41 10.36
CA THR A 130 -21.55 -20.88 10.31
C THR A 130 -20.53 -21.73 11.08
N THR A 131 -19.53 -21.17 11.77
CA THR A 131 -18.51 -22.01 12.44
C THR A 131 -18.20 -21.59 13.87
N THR A 132 -18.86 -22.26 14.82
CA THR A 132 -18.40 -22.44 16.21
C THR A 132 -18.12 -23.92 16.37
N THR A 133 -16.86 -24.37 16.42
CA THR A 133 -16.32 -25.52 17.18
C THR A 133 -14.83 -25.74 16.82
N THR A 134 -13.96 -25.53 17.82
CA THR A 134 -12.66 -26.18 18.13
C THR A 134 -11.57 -26.32 17.04
N THR A 135 -10.45 -25.60 17.22
CA THR A 135 -9.09 -26.12 17.49
C THR A 135 -8.05 -25.00 17.24
N HIS A 136 -7.07 -24.89 18.14
CA HIS A 136 -6.04 -23.85 18.20
C HIS A 136 -5.27 -23.62 16.88
N SER A 137 -5.38 -22.42 16.30
CA SER A 137 -4.27 -21.71 15.63
C SER A 137 -4.62 -20.25 15.32
N SER A 138 -3.87 -19.35 15.95
CA SER A 138 -3.62 -17.92 15.63
C SER A 138 -4.83 -17.01 15.37
N ALA A 139 -5.23 -16.30 16.43
CA ALA A 139 -6.20 -15.21 16.40
C ALA A 139 -5.65 -13.91 15.74
N HIS A 140 -6.60 -13.06 15.30
CA HIS A 140 -6.51 -11.63 14.94
C HIS A 140 -6.25 -11.36 13.42
N THR A 141 -6.99 -10.57 12.65
CA THR A 141 -8.05 -9.57 12.88
C THR A 141 -8.92 -9.36 11.63
N GLY A 142 -10.24 -9.24 11.81
CA GLY A 142 -11.10 -8.36 11.00
C GLY A 142 -11.40 -8.77 9.55
N LYS A 143 -12.36 -8.07 8.96
CA LYS A 143 -12.90 -8.15 7.58
C LYS A 143 -11.83 -8.07 6.46
N TRP A 144 -10.53 -7.99 6.77
CA TRP A 144 -9.47 -7.56 5.86
C TRP A 144 -8.29 -8.53 5.79
N PRO A 145 -7.58 -8.62 4.64
CA PRO A 145 -6.50 -9.57 4.44
C PRO A 145 -5.31 -9.38 5.39
N PRO A 146 -4.67 -10.45 5.89
CA PRO A 146 -3.47 -10.37 6.72
C PRO A 146 -2.32 -9.67 5.99
N SER A 147 -1.54 -8.86 6.71
CA SER A 147 -0.39 -8.15 6.13
C SER A 147 0.68 -9.06 5.54
N SER A 148 0.70 -10.35 5.90
CA SER A 148 1.63 -11.35 5.37
C SER A 148 1.30 -11.79 3.93
N CYS A 149 0.08 -11.57 3.45
CA CYS A 149 -0.33 -11.97 2.10
C CYS A 149 -0.25 -10.80 1.11
N ARG A 150 -0.23 -11.10 -0.19
CA ARG A 150 -0.13 -10.10 -1.26
C ARG A 150 -1.21 -9.03 -1.15
N LEU A 151 -2.46 -9.43 -0.95
CA LEU A 151 -3.58 -8.50 -0.87
C LEU A 151 -3.48 -7.63 0.39
N GLY A 152 -2.94 -8.14 1.49
CA GLY A 152 -2.65 -7.35 2.69
C GLY A 152 -1.53 -6.34 2.48
N HIS A 153 -0.45 -6.71 1.77
CA HIS A 153 0.57 -5.74 1.34
C HIS A 153 -0.02 -4.65 0.43
N TRP A 154 -0.93 -5.04 -0.48
CA TRP A 154 -1.62 -4.08 -1.33
C TRP A 154 -2.49 -3.12 -0.49
N VAL A 155 -3.26 -3.61 0.48
CA VAL A 155 -4.02 -2.77 1.44
C VAL A 155 -3.10 -1.78 2.16
N ILE A 156 -1.94 -2.22 2.64
CA ILE A 156 -0.95 -1.34 3.28
C ILE A 156 -0.47 -0.25 2.31
N SER A 157 -0.20 -0.61 1.05
CA SER A 157 0.20 0.36 0.03
C SER A 157 -0.89 1.40 -0.24
N GLN A 158 -2.17 1.02 -0.27
CA GLN A 158 -3.28 1.97 -0.49
C GLN A 158 -3.39 2.98 0.65
N ARG A 159 -3.20 2.55 1.90
CA ARG A 159 -3.15 3.46 3.05
C ARG A 159 -2.00 4.46 2.94
N ALA A 160 -0.82 4.01 2.51
CA ALA A 160 0.34 4.88 2.35
C ALA A 160 0.15 5.90 1.20
N GLU A 161 -0.43 5.46 0.08
CA GLU A 161 -0.77 6.34 -1.04
C GLU A 161 -1.85 7.37 -0.67
N TYR A 162 -2.86 6.97 0.10
CA TYR A 162 -3.88 7.90 0.62
C TYR A 162 -3.29 8.94 1.57
N ASN A 163 -2.37 8.54 2.45
CA ASN A 163 -1.69 9.50 3.33
C ASN A 163 -0.87 10.52 2.52
N ARG A 164 -0.14 10.07 1.49
CA ARG A 164 0.57 10.97 0.56
C ARG A 164 -0.39 11.93 -0.13
N TRP A 165 -1.50 11.43 -0.64
CA TRP A 165 -2.56 12.23 -1.27
C TRP A 165 -3.11 13.30 -0.33
N LYS A 166 -3.43 12.92 0.90
CA LYS A 166 -3.95 13.82 1.94
C LYS A 166 -2.95 14.91 2.31
N MET A 167 -1.65 14.62 2.29
CA MET A 167 -0.58 15.57 2.57
C MET A 167 -0.15 16.39 1.32
N GLY A 168 -0.71 16.12 0.15
CA GLY A 168 -0.31 16.79 -1.10
C GLY A 168 1.11 16.44 -1.57
N GLU A 169 1.65 15.30 -1.12
CA GLU A 169 3.00 14.85 -1.46
C GLU A 169 3.08 14.26 -2.88
N SER A 170 4.18 14.51 -3.58
CA SER A 170 4.43 13.99 -4.94
C SER A 170 5.70 13.13 -4.98
N PRO A 171 5.73 12.02 -5.76
CA PRO A 171 4.65 11.51 -6.61
C PRO A 171 3.58 10.74 -5.82
N CYS A 172 2.30 11.06 -6.06
CA CYS A 172 1.15 10.35 -5.52
C CYS A 172 0.37 9.67 -6.65
N SER A 173 0.05 8.39 -6.49
CA SER A 173 -0.74 7.63 -7.46
C SER A 173 -2.19 7.41 -7.03
N MET A 174 -2.58 7.88 -5.84
CA MET A 174 -3.96 7.85 -5.38
C MET A 174 -4.77 8.92 -6.12
N THR A 175 -5.95 8.55 -6.61
CA THR A 175 -6.91 9.44 -7.28
C THR A 175 -8.21 9.46 -6.50
N GLN A 176 -9.04 10.48 -6.71
CA GLN A 176 -10.36 10.56 -6.06
C GLN A 176 -11.22 9.32 -6.40
N GLU A 177 -11.20 8.88 -7.65
CA GLU A 177 -11.92 7.69 -8.11
C GLU A 177 -11.54 6.41 -7.33
N ARG A 178 -10.24 6.23 -7.02
CA ARG A 178 -9.76 5.10 -6.23
C ARG A 178 -10.19 5.20 -4.76
N ILE A 179 -10.25 6.42 -4.22
CA ILE A 179 -10.76 6.68 -2.87
C ILE A 179 -12.24 6.32 -2.80
N ASP A 180 -13.05 6.85 -3.72
CA ASP A 180 -14.48 6.59 -3.79
C ASP A 180 -14.77 5.09 -3.92
N ALA A 181 -14.03 4.38 -4.79
CA ALA A 181 -14.14 2.93 -4.93
C ALA A 181 -13.85 2.20 -3.61
N LEU A 182 -12.75 2.53 -2.93
CA LEU A 182 -12.41 1.93 -1.63
C LEU A 182 -13.42 2.27 -0.53
N ASP A 183 -14.00 3.47 -0.55
CA ASP A 183 -15.04 3.87 0.40
C ASP A 183 -16.32 3.04 0.23
N THR A 184 -16.66 2.60 -0.99
CA THR A 184 -17.83 1.73 -1.22
C THR A 184 -17.78 0.41 -0.43
N ILE A 185 -16.58 -0.09 -0.13
CA ILE A 185 -16.38 -1.33 0.65
C ILE A 185 -16.09 -1.05 2.14
N GLN A 186 -16.21 0.20 2.57
CA GLN A 186 -15.85 0.71 3.90
C GLN A 186 -14.39 0.42 4.25
N PHE A 187 -13.48 0.77 3.32
CA PHE A 187 -12.05 0.50 3.49
C PHE A 187 -11.47 1.21 4.72
N PRO A 188 -10.74 0.50 5.60
CA PRO A 188 -10.14 1.09 6.79
C PRO A 188 -8.85 1.80 6.43
N TRP A 189 -8.96 3.08 6.06
CA TRP A 189 -7.82 3.96 5.76
C TRP A 189 -6.82 4.03 6.92
N LYS A 190 -7.32 4.04 8.16
CA LYS A 190 -6.49 4.01 9.36
C LYS A 190 -6.18 2.56 9.74
N ASN A 191 -4.90 2.27 9.96
CA ASN A 191 -4.49 0.98 10.52
C ASN A 191 -4.72 0.97 12.05
N LYS A 192 -4.64 -0.21 12.69
CA LYS A 192 -4.88 -0.34 14.14
C LYS A 192 -3.97 0.55 14.99
N TYR A 193 -2.74 0.79 14.54
CA TYR A 193 -1.76 1.59 15.27
C TYR A 193 -2.07 3.08 15.18
N GLU A 194 -2.54 3.56 14.03
CA GLU A 194 -3.03 4.94 13.90
C GLU A 194 -4.29 5.16 14.72
N GLN A 195 -5.22 4.20 14.70
CA GLN A 195 -6.42 4.29 15.56
C GLN A 195 -6.04 4.33 17.04
N LEU A 196 -5.11 3.48 17.48
CA LEU A 196 -4.63 3.49 18.86
C LEU A 196 -3.87 4.78 19.20
N TRP A 197 -3.12 5.34 18.26
CA TRP A 197 -2.46 6.63 18.42
C TRP A 197 -3.49 7.74 18.66
N GLU A 198 -4.51 7.85 17.79
CA GLU A 198 -5.59 8.84 17.93
C GLU A 198 -6.37 8.68 19.23
N GLU A 199 -6.64 7.45 19.64
CA GLU A 199 -7.25 7.15 20.93
C GLU A 199 -6.40 7.67 22.10
N ARG A 200 -5.08 7.43 22.06
CA ARG A 200 -4.17 7.90 23.12
C ARG A 200 -4.03 9.42 23.12
N ILE A 201 -4.06 10.07 21.97
CA ILE A 201 -4.11 11.52 21.86
C ILE A 201 -5.40 12.07 22.49
N ARG A 202 -6.55 11.45 22.24
CA ARG A 202 -7.82 11.86 22.88
C ARG A 202 -7.76 11.72 24.40
N GLN A 203 -7.29 10.57 24.89
CA GLN A 203 -7.14 10.33 26.33
C GLN A 203 -6.15 11.29 27.00
N LEU A 204 -5.08 11.67 26.29
CA LEU A 204 -4.14 12.69 26.76
C LEU A 204 -4.80 14.08 26.81
N GLN A 205 -5.64 14.42 25.84
CA GLN A 205 -6.41 15.67 25.85
C GLN A 205 -7.40 15.69 27.02
N GLU A 206 -8.14 14.60 27.25
CA GLU A 206 -9.06 14.47 28.39
C GLU A 206 -8.31 14.61 29.73
N TYR A 207 -7.12 14.02 29.84
CA TYR A 207 -6.25 14.20 31.00
C TYR A 207 -5.88 15.68 31.18
N LYS A 208 -5.47 16.35 30.10
CA LYS A 208 -5.13 17.78 30.12
C LYS A 208 -6.31 18.66 30.53
N ASP A 209 -7.50 18.36 30.04
CA ASP A 209 -8.70 19.12 30.39
C ASP A 209 -9.05 18.96 31.88
N LEU A 210 -8.76 17.79 32.47
CA LEU A 210 -9.01 17.51 33.88
C LEU A 210 -7.93 18.09 34.82
N HIS A 211 -6.66 18.03 34.42
CA HIS A 211 -5.52 18.34 35.29
C HIS A 211 -4.82 19.66 34.94
N GLY A 212 -5.12 20.26 33.78
CA GLY A 212 -4.50 21.48 33.27
C GLY A 212 -3.19 21.28 32.51
N ASP A 213 -2.61 20.08 32.54
CA ASP A 213 -1.32 19.76 31.95
C ASP A 213 -1.26 18.36 31.32
N CYS A 214 -0.16 18.06 30.61
CA CYS A 214 0.11 16.75 30.02
C CYS A 214 1.08 15.89 30.88
N LEU A 215 1.20 16.19 32.19
CA LEU A 215 2.14 15.53 33.12
C LEU A 215 1.54 14.25 33.71
N VAL A 216 1.16 13.32 32.84
CA VAL A 216 0.58 12.03 33.27
C VAL A 216 1.56 11.27 34.18
N PRO A 217 1.15 10.90 35.42
CA PRO A 217 1.97 10.12 36.34
C PRO A 217 2.30 8.73 35.78
N LEU A 218 3.46 8.19 36.16
CA LEU A 218 3.86 6.83 35.74
C LEU A 218 2.88 5.75 36.21
N ARG A 219 2.26 5.96 37.37
CA ARG A 219 1.25 5.07 37.97
C ARG A 219 -0.11 5.78 38.01
N TYR A 220 -0.60 6.20 36.85
CA TYR A 220 -1.92 6.79 36.74
C TYR A 220 -2.99 5.69 36.75
N GLU A 221 -3.57 5.44 37.92
CA GLU A 221 -4.49 4.32 38.16
C GLU A 221 -5.80 4.42 37.36
N ALA A 222 -6.28 5.63 37.07
CA ALA A 222 -7.50 5.83 36.29
C ALA A 222 -7.32 5.39 34.82
N ASN A 223 -6.09 5.47 34.28
CA ASN A 223 -5.77 4.95 32.95
C ASN A 223 -4.31 4.48 32.84
N PRO A 224 -4.01 3.25 33.29
CA PRO A 224 -2.65 2.70 33.25
C PRO A 224 -2.11 2.56 31.82
N SER A 225 -3.01 2.39 30.85
CA SER A 225 -2.66 2.28 29.43
C SER A 225 -2.12 3.60 28.87
N LEU A 226 -2.70 4.73 29.27
CA LEU A 226 -2.21 6.07 28.92
C LEU A 226 -0.85 6.34 29.57
N ALA A 227 -0.68 6.05 30.87
CA ALA A 227 0.59 6.23 31.56
C ALA A 227 1.75 5.46 30.89
N ASN A 228 1.52 4.18 30.57
CA ASN A 228 2.49 3.36 29.86
C ASN A 228 2.81 3.91 28.47
N TRP A 229 1.80 4.40 27.76
CA TRP A 229 1.97 4.99 26.44
C TRP A 229 2.78 6.29 26.50
N VAL A 230 2.49 7.19 27.44
CA VAL A 230 3.23 8.45 27.69
C VAL A 230 4.69 8.14 28.03
N SER A 231 4.94 7.20 28.94
CA SER A 231 6.30 6.75 29.28
C SER A 231 7.06 6.23 28.07
N THR A 232 6.38 5.45 27.22
CA THR A 232 6.93 4.95 25.95
C THR A 232 7.28 6.09 24.99
N GLN A 233 6.45 7.15 24.91
CA GLN A 233 6.74 8.31 24.05
C GLN A 233 7.98 9.07 24.54
N ARG A 234 8.09 9.33 25.84
CA ARG A 234 9.28 9.98 26.45
C ARG A 234 10.55 9.17 26.18
N LYS A 235 10.49 7.84 26.31
CA LYS A 235 11.61 6.94 25.96
C LYS A 235 11.99 7.03 24.47
N ASN A 236 11.01 7.00 23.57
CA ASN A 236 11.26 7.10 22.12
C ASN A 236 11.81 8.47 21.71
N TYR A 237 11.39 9.55 22.37
CA TYR A 237 11.92 10.89 22.15
C TYR A 237 13.38 11.00 22.58
N LYS A 238 13.73 10.46 23.76
CA LYS A 238 15.14 10.37 24.21
C LYS A 238 16.01 9.61 23.20
N LEU A 239 15.56 8.43 22.76
CA LEU A 239 16.27 7.65 21.74
C LEU A 239 16.47 8.44 20.44
N ARG A 240 15.45 9.19 20.01
CA ARG A 240 15.53 10.05 18.82
C ARG A 240 16.59 11.15 18.99
N ASN A 241 16.63 11.81 20.14
CA ASN A 241 17.62 12.88 20.42
C ASN A 241 19.05 12.33 20.49
N GLU A 242 19.20 11.09 20.96
CA GLU A 242 20.47 10.34 20.93
C GLU A 242 20.84 9.78 19.54
N ARG A 243 20.07 10.11 18.49
CA ARG A 243 20.22 9.59 17.11
C ARG A 243 20.13 8.06 17.02
N LYS A 244 19.45 7.41 17.97
CA LYS A 244 19.15 5.98 17.96
C LYS A 244 17.82 5.72 17.27
N ARG A 245 17.58 4.46 16.90
CA ARG A 245 16.32 4.04 16.28
C ARG A 245 15.14 4.31 17.22
N SER A 246 14.14 5.05 16.72
CA SER A 246 12.93 5.42 17.42
C SER A 246 11.72 5.21 16.51
N PHE A 247 10.56 4.94 17.09
CA PHE A 247 9.29 4.80 16.35
C PHE A 247 8.47 6.10 16.33
N LEU A 248 9.01 7.18 16.90
CA LEU A 248 8.36 8.47 16.99
C LEU A 248 8.73 9.33 15.76
N THR A 249 7.75 9.58 14.89
CA THR A 249 7.93 10.41 13.69
C THR A 249 7.94 11.89 14.03
N LYS A 250 8.39 12.75 13.10
CA LYS A 250 8.43 14.20 13.32
C LYS A 250 7.03 14.78 13.54
N GLU A 251 6.06 14.27 12.80
CA GLU A 251 4.67 14.70 12.82
C GLU A 251 4.04 14.36 14.18
N ARG A 252 4.36 13.17 14.73
CA ARG A 252 3.91 12.76 16.06
C ARG A 252 4.53 13.58 17.18
N VAL A 253 5.80 13.99 17.04
CA VAL A 253 6.43 14.94 17.96
C VAL A 253 5.68 16.27 17.94
N GLN A 254 5.50 16.84 16.74
CA GLN A 254 4.84 18.12 16.57
C GLN A 254 3.39 18.11 17.10
N GLN A 255 2.67 17.01 16.89
CA GLN A 255 1.32 16.84 17.44
C GLN A 255 1.32 16.90 18.98
N LEU A 256 2.24 16.19 19.63
CA LEU A 256 2.36 16.20 21.09
C LEU A 256 2.80 17.59 21.61
N GLU A 257 3.76 18.23 20.95
CA GLU A 257 4.21 19.58 21.30
C GLU A 257 3.08 20.61 21.19
N SER A 258 2.23 20.52 20.16
CA SER A 258 1.07 21.40 20.00
C SER A 258 0.05 21.28 21.15
N MET A 259 0.04 20.16 21.85
CA MET A 259 -0.79 19.94 23.04
C MET A 259 -0.12 20.43 24.33
N GLY A 260 1.12 20.93 24.27
CA GLY A 260 1.92 21.28 25.45
C GLY A 260 2.48 20.04 26.16
N PHE A 261 2.77 18.96 25.42
CA PHE A 261 3.32 17.74 26.01
C PHE A 261 4.76 17.95 26.50
N VAL A 262 4.98 17.62 27.78
CA VAL A 262 6.30 17.71 28.40
C VAL A 262 7.06 16.40 28.23
N TRP A 263 8.14 16.46 27.44
CA TRP A 263 9.03 15.32 27.16
C TRP A 263 9.92 14.96 28.34
N ASN A 264 10.41 15.96 29.07
CA ASN A 264 11.28 15.80 30.21
C ASN A 264 10.80 16.72 31.33
N PHE A 265 10.43 16.12 32.47
CA PHE A 265 9.95 16.85 33.64
C PHE A 265 10.99 17.83 34.15
N TRP A 266 12.28 17.47 34.13
CA TRP A 266 13.35 18.34 34.64
C TRP A 266 13.55 19.60 33.78
N ASP A 267 13.39 19.47 32.45
CA ASP A 267 13.50 20.62 31.55
C ASP A 267 12.31 21.57 31.79
N PHE A 268 11.10 21.03 31.96
CA PHE A 268 9.91 21.82 32.30
C PHE A 268 9.98 22.46 33.68
N GLU A 269 10.42 21.73 34.71
CA GLU A 269 10.55 22.27 36.06
C GLU A 269 11.63 23.37 36.10
N PHE A 270 12.72 23.19 35.36
CA PHE A 270 13.76 24.21 35.20
C PHE A 270 13.21 25.45 34.49
N GLU A 271 12.54 25.30 33.35
CA GLU A 271 11.90 26.42 32.64
C GLU A 271 10.83 27.11 33.51
N SER A 272 9.99 26.35 34.22
CA SER A 272 8.95 26.92 35.07
C SER A 272 9.51 27.66 36.29
N LYS A 273 10.64 27.21 36.87
CA LYS A 273 11.23 27.84 38.07
C LYS A 273 12.23 28.94 37.75
N PHE A 274 12.85 28.90 36.57
CA PHE A 274 13.96 29.78 36.19
C PHE A 274 13.74 30.58 34.91
N SER A 275 12.58 30.46 34.24
CA SER A 275 12.19 31.41 33.19
C SER A 275 11.95 32.78 33.84
N PRO A 276 12.59 33.86 33.35
CA PRO A 276 12.37 35.18 33.88
C PRO A 276 10.89 35.52 33.68
N LEU A 277 10.24 35.94 34.76
CA LEU A 277 8.94 36.60 34.71
C LEU A 277 8.98 37.63 33.57
N SER A 278 8.33 37.35 32.45
CA SER A 278 7.87 38.38 31.54
C SER A 278 6.73 39.10 32.25
N HIS A 279 7.10 39.90 33.25
CA HIS A 279 6.29 41.03 33.68
C HIS A 279 6.36 42.06 32.57
N GLN A 280 5.37 42.03 31.69
CA GLN A 280 4.49 43.17 31.39
C GLN A 280 3.36 42.73 30.47
#